data_AF-A0A351ZW60-F1
#
_entry.id   AF-A0A351ZW60-F1
#
_cell.length_a   1.000
_cell.length_b   1.000
_cell.length_c   1.000
_cell.angle_alpha   90.00
_cell.angle_beta   90.00
_cell.angle_gamma   90.00
#
_symmetry.space_group_name_H-M   'P 1'
#
loop_
_entity.id
_entity.type
_entity.pdbx_description
1 polymer ?
#
loop_
_entity_poly.entity_id
_entity_poly.type
_entity_poly.pdbx_seq_one_letter_code
_entity_poly.pdbx_strand_id
1 'polypeptide(L)'
;MKVAPIHRAFAADPERWDHRIVHTGQHYDAKMSDAFFQDLDMPHPAWFLGAGGGSHAEQSAKVMVGFEKVCQEAQPDYVVVVGDVNSTIACALVSVKMGIRTAHVEAGLRSFDRSMPEEINRLATDAIVDDLFVTEQSGLDHLLREGVDASRVH
;
A
#
# COMPACT_ATOMS: atom_id res chain seq x y z
N MET A 1 7.30 -7.03 -8.75
CA MET A 1 6.42 -6.11 -8.00
C MET A 1 5.35 -6.92 -7.29
N LYS A 2 5.17 -6.76 -5.96
CA LYS A 2 4.25 -7.57 -5.14
C LYS A 2 2.77 -7.44 -5.52
N VAL A 3 2.42 -6.34 -6.21
CA VAL A 3 1.06 -6.02 -6.69
C VAL A 3 0.64 -6.88 -7.89
N ALA A 4 1.58 -7.46 -8.66
CA ALA A 4 1.26 -8.24 -9.86
C ALA A 4 0.28 -9.41 -9.64
N PRO A 5 0.48 -10.31 -8.67
CA PRO A 5 -0.50 -11.39 -8.40
C PRO A 5 -1.86 -10.85 -7.94
N ILE A 6 -1.90 -9.77 -7.18
CA ILE A 6 -3.15 -9.12 -6.74
C ILE A 6 -3.92 -8.57 -7.95
N HIS A 7 -3.20 -7.89 -8.85
CA HIS A 7 -3.77 -7.41 -10.11
C HIS A 7 -4.42 -8.54 -10.91
N ARG A 8 -3.70 -9.66 -11.10
CA ARG A 8 -4.23 -10.82 -11.85
C ARG A 8 -5.46 -11.42 -11.18
N ALA A 9 -5.51 -11.46 -9.86
CA ALA A 9 -6.66 -11.97 -9.12
C ALA A 9 -7.91 -11.10 -9.35
N PHE A 10 -7.80 -9.77 -9.31
CA PHE A 10 -8.92 -8.88 -9.61
C PHE A 10 -9.31 -8.93 -11.10
N ALA A 11 -8.33 -8.94 -12.00
CA ALA A 11 -8.55 -8.99 -13.44
C ALA A 11 -9.21 -10.30 -13.92
N ALA A 12 -9.17 -11.37 -13.12
CA ALA A 12 -9.85 -12.63 -13.43
C ALA A 12 -11.38 -12.56 -13.29
N ASP A 13 -11.91 -11.55 -12.59
CA ASP A 13 -13.36 -11.34 -12.38
C ASP A 13 -13.71 -9.84 -12.52
N PRO A 14 -13.60 -9.27 -13.73
CA PRO A 14 -13.79 -7.84 -13.97
C PRO A 14 -15.26 -7.40 -13.88
N GLU A 15 -16.21 -8.33 -13.91
CA GLU A 15 -17.64 -8.01 -13.67
C GLU A 15 -17.88 -7.69 -12.19
N ARG A 16 -17.05 -8.24 -11.30
CA ARG A 16 -17.13 -8.02 -9.86
C ARG A 16 -16.20 -6.92 -9.36
N TRP A 17 -15.05 -6.73 -10.00
CA TRP A 17 -14.01 -5.81 -9.52
C TRP A 17 -13.60 -4.79 -10.60
N ASP A 18 -13.75 -3.50 -10.29
CA ASP A 18 -13.07 -2.40 -10.99
C ASP A 18 -11.88 -1.96 -10.13
N HIS A 19 -10.70 -2.55 -10.35
CA HIS A 19 -9.48 -2.18 -9.66
C HIS A 19 -8.62 -1.25 -10.52
N ARG A 20 -8.02 -0.25 -9.86
CA ARG A 20 -7.08 0.68 -10.49
C ARG A 20 -5.76 0.69 -9.73
N ILE A 21 -4.66 0.89 -10.45
CA ILE A 21 -3.32 0.93 -9.88
C ILE A 21 -2.84 2.39 -9.81
N VAL A 22 -2.41 2.81 -8.63
CA VAL A 22 -1.72 4.09 -8.43
C VAL A 22 -0.23 3.82 -8.24
N HIS A 23 0.59 4.44 -9.08
CA HIS A 23 2.03 4.41 -8.92
C HIS A 23 2.52 5.73 -8.32
N THR A 24 3.10 5.67 -7.11
CA THR A 24 3.55 6.87 -6.40
C THR A 24 4.83 7.48 -6.98
N GLY A 25 5.69 6.70 -7.64
CA GLY A 25 7.00 7.16 -8.14
C GLY A 25 8.08 7.33 -7.07
N GLN A 26 7.94 6.73 -5.88
CA GLN A 26 8.89 6.92 -4.78
C GLN A 26 10.32 6.40 -5.06
N HIS A 27 10.46 5.19 -5.59
CA HIS A 27 11.76 4.50 -5.73
C HIS A 27 12.31 4.44 -7.15
N TYR A 28 11.48 4.67 -8.16
CA TYR A 28 11.82 4.38 -9.55
C TYR A 28 11.85 5.65 -10.39
N ASP A 29 12.84 5.74 -11.27
CA ASP A 29 12.70 6.58 -12.46
C ASP A 29 11.63 5.96 -13.37
N ALA A 30 10.96 6.78 -14.17
CA ALA A 30 9.83 6.33 -15.00
C ALA A 30 10.21 5.15 -15.93
N LYS A 31 11.46 5.12 -16.40
CA LYS A 31 11.96 4.09 -17.32
C LYS A 31 12.07 2.71 -16.65
N MET A 32 12.54 2.65 -15.41
CA MET A 32 12.63 1.40 -14.66
C MET A 32 11.24 0.86 -14.31
N SER A 33 10.30 1.75 -13.99
CA SER A 33 8.91 1.37 -13.75
C SER A 33 8.26 0.74 -14.98
N ASP A 34 8.38 1.36 -16.15
CA ASP A 34 7.74 0.86 -17.38
C ASP A 34 8.21 -0.56 -17.74
N ALA A 35 9.50 -0.86 -17.55
CA ALA A 35 10.04 -2.20 -17.76
C ALA A 35 9.40 -3.22 -16.79
N PHE A 36 9.24 -2.89 -15.51
CA PHE A 36 8.57 -3.78 -14.55
C PHE A 36 7.10 -4.03 -14.86
N PHE A 37 6.37 -3.04 -15.36
CA PHE A 37 4.96 -3.24 -15.76
C PHE A 37 4.85 -4.17 -16.96
N GLN A 38 5.73 -4.00 -17.97
CA GLN A 38 5.78 -4.90 -19.13
C GLN A 38 6.18 -6.33 -18.74
N ASP A 39 7.28 -6.50 -18.00
CA ASP A 39 7.81 -7.81 -17.65
C ASP A 39 6.85 -8.63 -16.77
N LEU A 40 5.95 -7.96 -16.03
CA LEU A 40 4.99 -8.61 -15.14
C LEU A 40 3.59 -8.73 -15.73
N ASP A 41 3.39 -8.34 -16.99
CA ASP A 41 2.09 -8.29 -17.67
C ASP A 41 1.05 -7.51 -16.84
N MET A 42 1.46 -6.34 -16.36
CA MET A 42 0.62 -5.43 -15.60
C MET A 42 0.20 -4.25 -16.49
N PRO A 43 -1.04 -3.75 -16.36
CA PRO A 43 -1.47 -2.57 -17.09
C PRO A 43 -0.68 -1.35 -16.61
N HIS A 44 -0.61 -0.33 -17.46
CA HIS A 44 -0.12 0.97 -17.03
C HIS A 44 -0.92 1.48 -15.83
N PRO A 45 -0.26 2.12 -14.85
CA PRO A 45 -0.95 2.68 -13.71
C PRO A 45 -1.96 3.74 -14.17
N ALA A 46 -3.15 3.73 -13.58
CA ALA A 46 -4.19 4.71 -13.88
C ALA A 46 -3.77 6.12 -13.44
N TRP A 47 -2.94 6.21 -12.39
CA TRP A 47 -2.32 7.46 -11.95
C TRP A 47 -0.84 7.26 -11.63
N PHE A 48 -0.02 8.23 -12.01
CA PHE A 48 1.39 8.34 -11.60
C PHE A 48 1.60 9.65 -10.84
N LEU A 49 1.99 9.57 -9.57
CA LEU A 49 2.09 10.76 -8.69
C LEU A 49 3.44 11.49 -8.78
N GLY A 50 4.49 10.84 -9.31
CA GLY A 50 5.81 11.45 -9.44
C GLY A 50 6.45 11.89 -8.11
N ALA A 51 6.14 11.22 -7.00
CA ALA A 51 6.58 11.57 -5.64
C ALA A 51 8.00 11.07 -5.30
N GLY A 52 8.88 11.00 -6.30
CA GLY A 52 10.27 10.58 -6.14
C GLY A 52 11.16 11.64 -5.47
N GLY A 53 12.27 11.16 -4.88
CA GLY A 53 13.34 11.98 -4.32
C GLY A 53 12.97 12.81 -3.07
N GLY A 54 14.00 13.34 -2.41
CA GLY A 54 13.86 14.09 -1.16
C GLY A 54 13.88 13.19 0.09
N SER A 55 13.68 13.82 1.24
CA SER A 55 13.56 13.17 2.55
C SER A 55 12.26 12.36 2.71
N HIS A 56 12.19 11.49 3.73
CA HIS A 56 10.96 10.75 4.07
C HIS A 56 9.75 11.67 4.24
N ALA A 57 9.94 12.85 4.84
CA ALA A 57 8.88 13.84 5.03
C ALA A 57 8.40 14.41 3.69
N GLU A 58 9.31 14.79 2.80
CA GLU A 58 8.96 15.33 1.48
C GLU A 58 8.25 14.29 0.62
N GLN A 59 8.76 13.06 0.59
CA GLN A 59 8.12 11.97 -0.15
C GLN A 59 6.72 11.68 0.39
N SER A 60 6.57 11.53 1.70
CA SER A 60 5.27 11.26 2.32
C SER A 60 4.28 12.38 2.03
N ALA A 61 4.68 13.65 2.17
CA ALA A 61 3.82 14.78 1.89
C ALA A 61 3.37 14.83 0.41
N LYS A 62 4.30 14.61 -0.54
CA LYS A 62 3.96 14.54 -1.98
C LYS A 62 2.97 13.41 -2.27
N VAL A 63 3.20 12.22 -1.71
CA VAL A 63 2.28 11.08 -1.87
C VAL A 63 0.93 11.39 -1.28
N MET A 64 0.85 11.91 -0.05
CA MET A 64 -0.43 12.22 0.60
C MET A 64 -1.25 13.21 -0.22
N VAL A 65 -0.65 14.34 -0.65
CA VAL A 65 -1.34 15.37 -1.44
C VAL A 65 -1.76 14.85 -2.82
N GLY A 66 -0.92 14.04 -3.47
CA GLY A 66 -1.24 13.46 -4.77
C GLY A 66 -2.34 12.40 -4.67
N PHE A 67 -2.24 11.51 -3.69
CA PHE A 67 -3.15 10.38 -3.50
C PHE A 67 -4.53 10.81 -2.99
N GLU A 68 -4.61 11.86 -2.17
CA GLU A 68 -5.90 12.43 -1.75
C GLU A 68 -6.72 12.91 -2.97
N LYS A 69 -6.07 13.56 -3.95
CA LYS A 69 -6.73 13.96 -5.20
C LYS A 69 -7.24 12.75 -5.99
N VAL A 70 -6.44 11.68 -6.03
CA VAL A 70 -6.87 10.42 -6.67
C VAL A 70 -8.09 9.85 -5.96
N CYS A 71 -8.12 9.83 -4.63
CA CYS A 71 -9.27 9.33 -3.88
C CYS A 71 -10.52 10.20 -4.08
N GLN A 72 -10.36 11.51 -4.20
CA GLN A 72 -11.46 12.44 -4.52
C GLN A 72 -12.02 12.22 -5.93
N GLU A 73 -11.16 11.93 -6.91
CA GLU A 73 -11.55 11.67 -8.29
C GLU A 73 -12.16 10.29 -8.47
N ALA A 74 -11.50 9.25 -7.96
CA ALA A 74 -11.87 7.85 -8.17
C ALA A 74 -12.94 7.35 -7.21
N GLN A 75 -13.11 8.01 -6.05
CA GLN A 75 -14.04 7.63 -4.98
C GLN A 75 -14.06 6.11 -4.68
N PRO A 76 -12.91 5.50 -4.37
CA PRO A 76 -12.84 4.05 -4.22
C PRO A 76 -13.60 3.59 -2.98
N ASP A 77 -14.28 2.44 -3.08
CA ASP A 77 -14.89 1.76 -1.94
C ASP A 77 -13.85 1.14 -0.99
N TYR A 78 -12.65 0.86 -1.53
CA TYR A 78 -11.61 0.12 -0.85
C TYR A 78 -10.20 0.50 -1.36
N VAL A 79 -9.23 0.67 -0.46
CA VAL A 79 -7.81 0.87 -0.80
C VAL A 79 -6.95 -0.27 -0.28
N VAL A 80 -6.02 -0.76 -1.11
CA VAL A 80 -5.04 -1.78 -0.72
C VAL A 80 -3.64 -1.19 -0.80
N VAL A 81 -2.93 -1.17 0.33
CA VAL A 81 -1.50 -0.81 0.40
C VAL A 81 -0.66 -2.06 0.61
N VAL A 82 0.59 -2.06 0.13
CA VAL A 82 1.45 -3.25 0.12
C VAL A 82 2.85 -2.93 0.61
N GLY A 83 3.35 -3.72 1.58
CA GLY A 83 4.69 -3.55 2.13
C GLY A 83 4.83 -2.29 2.98
N ASP A 84 6.04 -1.79 3.19
CA ASP A 84 6.39 -0.96 4.35
C ASP A 84 7.09 0.36 4.00
N VAL A 85 6.95 0.83 2.76
CA VAL A 85 7.60 2.05 2.29
C VAL A 85 6.80 3.30 2.67
N ASN A 86 7.38 4.50 2.51
CA ASN A 86 6.68 5.78 2.81
C ASN A 86 5.32 5.88 2.10
N SER A 87 5.21 5.37 0.87
CA SER A 87 3.96 5.33 0.11
C SER A 87 2.87 4.52 0.82
N THR A 88 3.21 3.42 1.50
CA THR A 88 2.25 2.59 2.22
C THR A 88 1.54 3.40 3.29
N ILE A 89 2.31 3.97 4.23
CA ILE A 89 1.74 4.71 5.35
C ILE A 89 1.07 6.02 4.87
N ALA A 90 1.63 6.69 3.87
CA ALA A 90 1.05 7.89 3.30
C ALA A 90 -0.34 7.63 2.70
N CYS A 91 -0.48 6.59 1.88
CA CYS A 91 -1.76 6.22 1.28
C CYS A 91 -2.75 5.69 2.32
N ALA A 92 -2.29 4.90 3.29
CA ALA A 92 -3.14 4.39 4.38
C ALA A 92 -3.71 5.54 5.23
N LEU A 93 -2.87 6.51 5.63
CA LEU A 93 -3.30 7.67 6.40
C LEU A 93 -4.35 8.51 5.68
N VAL A 94 -4.18 8.74 4.37
CA VAL A 94 -5.17 9.46 3.56
C VAL A 94 -6.49 8.67 3.50
N SER A 95 -6.42 7.39 3.15
CA SER A 95 -7.61 6.54 2.97
C SER A 95 -8.45 6.47 4.23
N VAL A 96 -7.81 6.16 5.37
CA VAL A 96 -8.48 6.05 6.68
C VAL A 96 -9.08 7.40 7.10
N LYS A 97 -8.39 8.52 6.89
CA LYS A 97 -8.92 9.85 7.20
C LYS A 97 -10.10 10.27 6.31
N MET A 98 -10.15 9.75 5.09
CA MET A 98 -11.27 9.95 4.18
C MET A 98 -12.43 8.97 4.44
N GLY A 99 -12.29 8.05 5.42
CA GLY A 99 -13.31 7.04 5.73
C GLY A 99 -13.39 5.92 4.70
N ILE A 100 -12.33 5.71 3.91
CA ILE A 100 -12.26 4.63 2.91
C ILE A 100 -11.70 3.38 3.58
N ARG A 101 -12.39 2.25 3.40
CA ARG A 101 -11.93 0.98 3.96
C ARG A 101 -10.57 0.61 3.37
N THR A 102 -9.62 0.25 4.23
CA THR A 102 -8.22 0.08 3.84
C THR A 102 -7.68 -1.26 4.29
N ALA A 103 -6.95 -1.95 3.40
CA ALA A 103 -6.19 -3.14 3.72
C ALA A 103 -4.69 -2.92 3.58
N HIS A 104 -3.93 -3.60 4.44
CA HIS A 104 -2.49 -3.73 4.30
C HIS A 104 -2.11 -5.18 3.96
N VAL A 105 -1.47 -5.36 2.81
CA VAL A 105 -0.87 -6.64 2.40
C VAL A 105 0.59 -6.68 2.84
N GLU A 106 0.99 -7.83 3.39
CA GLU A 106 2.27 -8.04 4.09
C GLU A 106 2.26 -7.42 5.50
N ALA A 107 1.09 -7.45 6.14
CA ALA A 107 0.92 -6.99 7.50
C ALA A 107 1.65 -7.87 8.52
N GLY A 108 2.01 -7.28 9.66
CA GLY A 108 2.52 -8.00 10.82
C GLY A 108 4.01 -8.32 10.83
N LEU A 109 4.74 -8.17 9.73
CA LEU A 109 6.20 -8.35 9.76
C LEU A 109 6.84 -7.34 10.72
N ARG A 110 7.86 -7.74 11.49
CA ARG A 110 8.58 -6.85 12.42
C ARG A 110 10.07 -7.08 12.31
N SER A 111 10.82 -5.99 12.17
CA SER A 111 12.28 -6.02 12.33
C SER A 111 12.69 -5.84 13.78
N PHE A 112 11.81 -5.25 14.61
CA PHE A 112 12.08 -4.79 15.97
C PHE A 112 13.14 -3.68 16.07
N ASP A 113 13.61 -3.15 14.93
CA ASP A 113 14.57 -2.07 14.87
C ASP A 113 13.86 -0.75 14.48
N ARG A 114 13.60 0.08 15.49
CA ARG A 114 12.94 1.39 15.30
C ARG A 114 13.83 2.43 14.63
N SER A 115 15.11 2.16 14.38
CA SER A 115 15.96 3.02 13.56
C SER A 115 15.69 2.85 12.07
N MET A 116 15.05 1.75 11.66
CA MET A 116 14.60 1.47 10.30
C MET A 116 13.29 2.22 10.02
N PRO A 117 13.23 3.15 9.04
CA PRO A 117 11.99 3.85 8.68
C PRO A 117 10.85 2.91 8.30
N GLU A 118 11.16 1.80 7.64
CA GLU A 118 10.20 0.77 7.23
C GLU A 118 9.53 0.07 8.43
N GLU A 119 10.22 -0.05 9.57
CA GLU A 119 9.62 -0.57 10.82
C GLU A 119 8.59 0.42 11.38
N ILE A 120 8.88 1.73 11.30
CA ILE A 120 7.92 2.75 11.72
C ILE A 120 6.69 2.76 10.82
N ASN A 121 6.89 2.65 9.50
CA ASN A 121 5.81 2.65 8.52
C ASN A 121 4.87 1.46 8.70
N ARG A 122 5.38 0.23 8.86
CA ARG A 122 4.54 -0.96 9.02
C ARG A 122 3.76 -0.94 10.33
N LEU A 123 4.39 -0.52 11.45
CA LEU A 123 3.71 -0.39 12.74
C LEU A 123 2.57 0.63 12.66
N ALA A 124 2.84 1.79 12.06
CA ALA A 124 1.84 2.84 11.91
C ALA A 124 0.70 2.41 10.96
N THR A 125 1.03 1.67 9.90
CA THR A 125 0.03 1.18 8.92
C THR A 125 -0.86 0.12 9.56
N ASP A 126 -0.28 -0.90 10.18
CA ASP A 126 -1.04 -1.98 10.85
C ASP A 126 -1.98 -1.45 11.94
N ALA A 127 -1.58 -0.36 12.60
CA ALA A 127 -2.38 0.27 13.65
C ALA A 127 -3.66 0.96 13.15
N ILE A 128 -3.70 1.41 11.88
CA ILE A 128 -4.79 2.29 11.39
C ILE A 128 -5.71 1.66 10.34
N VAL A 129 -5.26 0.62 9.63
CA VAL A 129 -6.04 0.01 8.54
C VAL A 129 -7.08 -0.98 9.06
N ASP A 130 -8.12 -1.26 8.27
CA ASP A 130 -9.22 -2.14 8.68
C ASP A 130 -8.83 -3.61 8.61
N ASP A 131 -8.18 -4.03 7.51
CA ASP A 131 -7.86 -5.43 7.23
C ASP A 131 -6.34 -5.63 7.04
N LEU A 132 -5.82 -6.71 7.60
CA LEU A 132 -4.40 -7.05 7.67
C LEU A 132 -4.17 -8.41 7.02
N PHE A 133 -3.68 -8.41 5.77
CA PHE A 133 -3.37 -9.64 5.04
C PHE A 133 -1.94 -10.06 5.33
N VAL A 134 -1.80 -11.18 6.03
CA VAL A 134 -0.52 -11.71 6.51
C VAL A 134 0.06 -12.68 5.49
N THR A 135 1.36 -12.58 5.24
CA THR A 135 2.05 -13.43 4.25
C THR A 135 2.83 -14.58 4.86
N GLU A 136 3.08 -14.57 6.17
CA GLU A 136 3.81 -15.62 6.88
C GLU A 136 3.43 -15.71 8.36
N GLN A 137 3.67 -16.88 8.96
CA GLN A 137 3.32 -17.16 10.36
C GLN A 137 3.90 -16.14 11.36
N SER A 138 5.10 -15.62 11.10
CA SER A 138 5.73 -14.65 12.00
C SER A 138 4.89 -13.37 12.13
N GLY A 139 4.29 -12.92 11.02
CA GLY A 139 3.46 -11.72 11.00
C GLY A 139 2.19 -11.90 11.83
N LEU A 140 1.56 -13.07 11.72
CA LEU A 140 0.39 -13.42 12.53
C LEU A 140 0.75 -13.43 14.02
N ASP A 141 1.87 -14.08 14.37
CA ASP A 141 2.33 -14.16 15.75
C ASP A 141 2.62 -12.77 16.35
N HIS A 142 3.20 -11.85 15.57
CA HIS A 142 3.45 -10.48 16.01
C HIS A 142 2.16 -9.70 16.23
N LEU A 143 1.23 -9.73 15.28
CA LEU A 143 -0.07 -9.03 15.41
C LEU A 143 -0.86 -9.53 16.62
N LEU A 144 -0.86 -10.86 16.87
CA LEU A 144 -1.49 -11.44 18.05
C LEU A 144 -0.82 -10.97 19.35
N ARG A 145 0.52 -10.90 19.39
CA ARG A 145 1.26 -10.37 20.56
C ARG A 145 0.98 -8.90 20.81
N GLU A 146 0.72 -8.13 19.75
CA GLU A 146 0.36 -6.70 19.83
C GLU A 146 -1.11 -6.47 20.23
N GLY A 147 -1.90 -7.55 20.36
CA GLY A 147 -3.31 -7.45 20.76
C GLY A 147 -4.22 -6.97 19.63
N VAL A 148 -3.81 -7.15 18.38
CA VAL A 148 -4.65 -6.86 17.20
C VAL A 148 -5.86 -7.79 17.20
N ASP A 149 -7.04 -7.22 16.96
CA ASP A 149 -8.28 -7.98 16.85
C ASP A 149 -8.17 -9.02 15.72
N ALA A 150 -8.38 -10.29 16.07
CA ALA A 150 -8.29 -11.40 15.13
C ALA A 150 -9.27 -11.29 13.96
N SER A 151 -10.38 -10.55 14.11
CA SER A 151 -11.31 -10.28 13.01
C SER A 151 -10.74 -9.39 11.90
N ARG A 152 -9.64 -8.68 12.17
CA ARG A 152 -8.92 -7.85 11.20
C ARG A 152 -7.83 -8.61 10.45
N VAL A 153 -7.45 -9.82 10.90
CA VAL A 153 -6.27 -10.54 10.40
C VAL A 153 -6.70 -11.67 9.47
N HIS A 154 -6.14 -11.68 8.25
CA HIS A 154 -6.49 -12.59 7.15
C HIS A 154 -5.28 -13.30 6.57
#